data_AF-C4FHU9-F1
#
_entry.id   AF-C4FHU9-F1
#
_cell.length_a   1.000
_cell.length_b   1.000
_cell.length_c   1.000
_cell.angle_alpha   90.00
_cell.angle_beta   90.00
_cell.angle_gamma   90.00
#
_symmetry.space_group_name_H-M   'P 1'
#
loop_
_entity.id
_entity.type
_entity.pdbx_description
1 polymer ?
#
loop_
_entity_poly.entity_id
_entity_poly.type
_entity_poly.pdbx_seq_one_letter_code
_entity_poly.pdbx_strand_id
1 'polypeptide(L)' 'MIRVLYILGIIIGLYAIFNNLPYIFSVNFSDPGLAIAKILVSLFPVIAGGVIVYVSGYNLYLSFKKKDESKEG' A
#
# COMPACT_ATOMS: atom_id res chain seq x y z
N MET A 1 -10.46 15.21 11.31
CA MET A 1 -11.15 14.65 10.13
C MET A 1 -10.15 14.09 9.10
N ILE A 2 -9.18 14.89 8.62
CA ILE A 2 -8.17 14.46 7.63
C ILE A 2 -7.31 13.24 8.04
N ARG A 3 -6.96 13.08 9.33
CA ARG A 3 -6.20 11.90 9.80
C ARG A 3 -6.90 10.57 9.57
N VAL A 4 -8.24 10.56 9.61
CA VAL A 4 -9.05 9.35 9.35
C VAL A 4 -8.89 8.91 7.89
N LEU A 5 -8.80 9.87 6.95
CA LEU A 5 -8.57 9.57 5.54
C LEU A 5 -7.21 8.92 5.31
N TYR A 6 -6.17 9.36 6.02
CA TYR A 6 -4.85 8.72 5.95
C TYR A 6 -4.86 7.31 6.53
N ILE A 7 -5.54 7.09 7.66
CA ILE A 7 -5.69 5.76 8.25
C ILE A 7 -6.45 4.83 7.28
N LEU A 8 -7.53 5.31 6.67
CA LEU A 8 -8.26 4.56 5.64
C LEU A 8 -7.38 4.24 4.43
N GLY A 9 -6.58 5.20 3.96
CA GLY A 9 -5.60 4.99 2.89
C GLY A 9 -4.61 3.88 3.21
N ILE A 10 -4.06 3.86 4.43
CA ILE A 10 -3.17 2.80 4.90
C ILE A 10 -3.89 1.45 4.89
N ILE A 11 -5.11 1.36 5.42
CA ILE A 11 -5.88 0.10 5.46
C ILE A 11 -6.14 -0.43 4.05
N ILE A 12 -6.59 0.43 3.13
CA ILE A 12 -6.87 0.06 1.73
C ILE A 12 -5.58 -0.39 1.03
N GLY A 13 -4.48 0.33 1.21
CA GLY A 13 -3.20 -0.02 0.60
C GLY A 13 -2.64 -1.34 1.14
N LEU A 14 -2.73 -1.58 2.45
CA LEU A 14 -2.35 -2.87 3.05
C LEU A 14 -3.24 -4.01 2.55
N TYR A 15 -4.55 -3.79 2.43
CA TYR A 15 -5.47 -4.77 1.87
C TYR A 15 -5.08 -5.14 0.43
N ALA A 16 -4.77 -4.15 -0.42
CA ALA A 16 -4.32 -4.39 -1.79
C ALA A 16 -3.02 -5.21 -1.83
N ILE A 17 -2.06 -4.93 -0.94
CA ILE A 17 -0.82 -5.70 -0.82
C ILE A 17 -1.12 -7.13 -0.39
N PHE A 18 -1.71 -7.34 0.78
CA PHE A 18 -1.87 -8.69 1.35
C PHE A 18 -2.81 -9.57 0.54
N ASN A 19 -3.79 -8.98 -0.15
CA ASN A 19 -4.69 -9.75 -1.01
C ASN A 19 -4.00 -10.20 -2.30
N ASN A 20 -3.00 -9.46 -2.82
CA ASN A 20 -2.38 -9.75 -4.11
C ASN A 20 -0.98 -10.37 -4.02
N LEU A 21 -0.25 -10.12 -2.92
CA LEU A 21 1.10 -10.60 -2.68
C LEU A 21 1.21 -12.15 -2.75
N PRO A 22 0.28 -12.95 -2.21
CA PRO A 22 0.37 -14.41 -2.28
C PRO A 22 0.41 -14.94 -3.71
N TYR A 23 -0.30 -14.29 -4.66
CA TYR A 23 -0.34 -14.71 -6.06
C TYR A 23 1.00 -14.53 -6.79
N ILE A 24 1.90 -13.70 -6.26
CA ILE A 24 3.27 -13.56 -6.78
C ILE A 24 4.12 -14.79 -6.40
N PHE A 25 3.88 -15.35 -5.22
CA PHE A 25 4.67 -16.47 -4.68
C PHE A 25 4.05 -17.85 -4.93
N SER A 26 2.75 -17.91 -5.24
CA SER A 26 2.01 -19.16 -5.46
C SER A 26 1.97 -19.60 -6.93
N VAL A 27 2.91 -19.14 -7.75
CA VAL A 27 2.86 -19.35 -9.20
C VAL A 27 3.44 -20.72 -9.54
N ASN A 28 2.63 -21.53 -10.24
CA ASN A 28 3.07 -22.82 -10.78
C ASN A 28 3.72 -22.59 -12.16
N PHE A 29 5.00 -22.92 -12.28
CA PHE A 29 5.80 -22.68 -13.49
C PHE A 29 5.60 -23.72 -14.60
N SER A 30 4.61 -24.61 -14.47
CA SER A 30 4.29 -25.60 -15.50
C SER A 30 3.88 -24.97 -16.85
N ASP A 31 3.34 -23.75 -16.82
CA ASP A 31 3.10 -22.92 -18.01
C ASP A 31 3.77 -21.53 -17.81
N PRO A 32 4.96 -21.30 -18.41
CA PRO A 32 5.72 -20.08 -18.22
C PRO A 32 4.98 -18.81 -18.67
N GLY A 33 4.15 -18.91 -19.72
CA GLY A 33 3.42 -17.76 -20.25
C GLY A 33 2.30 -17.33 -19.31
N LEU A 34 1.53 -18.31 -18.83
CA LEU A 34 0.44 -18.08 -17.86
C LEU A 34 0.99 -17.61 -16.51
N ALA A 35 2.17 -18.11 -16.11
CA ALA A 35 2.86 -17.72 -14.89
C ALA A 35 3.25 -16.23 -14.90
N ILE A 36 3.90 -15.76 -15.97
CA ILE A 36 4.34 -14.35 -16.10
C ILE A 36 3.13 -13.41 -16.11
N ALA A 37 2.06 -13.77 -16.81
CA ALA A 37 0.84 -12.97 -16.83
C ALA A 37 0.24 -12.80 -15.42
N LYS A 38 0.17 -13.88 -14.62
CA LYS A 38 -0.31 -13.83 -13.24
C LYS A 38 0.57 -12.98 -12.32
N ILE A 39 1.89 -13.07 -12.49
CA ILE A 39 2.86 -12.25 -11.76
C ILE A 39 2.64 -10.77 -12.06
N LEU A 40 2.56 -10.39 -13.34
CA LEU A 40 2.36 -8.99 -13.73
C LEU A 40 1.03 -8.43 -13.20
N VAL A 41 -0.06 -9.19 -13.31
CA VAL A 41 -1.39 -8.75 -12.83
C VAL A 41 -1.42 -8.57 -11.31
N SER A 42 -0.68 -9.38 -10.55
CA SER A 42 -0.63 -9.29 -9.08
C SER A 42 0.40 -8.25 -8.57
N LEU A 43 1.45 -7.97 -9.33
CA LEU A 43 2.46 -6.96 -8.99
C LEU A 43 1.91 -5.54 -8.99
N PHE A 44 1.06 -5.18 -9.97
CA PHE A 44 0.49 -3.83 -10.05
C PHE A 44 -0.27 -3.41 -8.78
N PRO A 45 -1.23 -4.21 -8.26
CA PRO A 45 -1.90 -3.93 -6.99
C PRO A 45 -0.97 -3.81 -5.79
N VAL A 46 0.09 -4.63 -5.73
CA VAL A 46 1.07 -4.62 -4.63
C VAL A 46 1.88 -3.32 -4.64
N ILE A 47 2.36 -2.91 -5.82
CA ILE A 47 3.09 -1.64 -5.97
C ILE A 47 2.17 -0.45 -5.65
N ALA A 48 0.97 -0.43 -6.22
CA ALA A 48 0.00 0.63 -5.96
C ALA A 48 -0.36 0.71 -4.46
N GLY A 49 -0.62 -0.43 -3.82
CA GLY A 49 -0.85 -0.51 -2.39
C GLY A 49 0.34 0.02 -1.58
N GLY A 50 1.57 -0.32 -1.96
CA GLY A 50 2.79 0.18 -1.33
C GLY A 50 2.91 1.70 -1.39
N VAL A 51 2.65 2.30 -2.56
CA VAL A 51 2.66 3.76 -2.74
C VAL A 51 1.60 4.43 -1.87
N ILE A 52 0.37 3.88 -1.84
CA ILE A 52 -0.73 4.42 -1.04
C ILE A 52 -0.39 4.38 0.46
N VAL A 53 0.13 3.26 0.96
CA VAL A 53 0.55 3.11 2.36
C VAL A 53 1.65 4.12 2.69
N TYR A 54 2.66 4.25 1.83
CA TYR A 54 3.77 5.18 2.04
C TYR A 54 3.29 6.63 2.12
N VAL A 55 2.54 7.10 1.11
CA VAL A 55 2.05 8.48 1.05
C VAL A 55 1.11 8.79 2.21
N SER A 56 0.19 7.85 2.52
CA SER A 56 -0.77 8.04 3.62
C SER A 56 -0.07 8.03 4.97
N GLY A 57 0.89 7.13 5.19
CA GLY A 57 1.70 7.06 6.41
C GLY A 57 2.56 8.30 6.61
N TYR A 58 3.22 8.76 5.55
CA TYR A 58 4.01 9.99 5.58
C TYR A 58 3.16 11.23 5.90
N ASN A 59 2.01 11.37 5.25
CA ASN A 59 1.09 12.48 5.52
C ASN A 59 0.47 12.40 6.91
N LEU A 60 0.19 11.19 7.42
CA LEU A 60 -0.27 10.99 8.79
C LEU A 60 0.81 11.44 9.79
N TYR A 61 2.06 11.01 9.59
CA TYR A 61 3.20 11.44 10.41
C TYR A 61 3.36 12.97 10.43
N LEU A 62 3.38 13.61 9.26
CA LEU A 62 3.47 15.07 9.16
C LEU A 62 2.30 15.78 9.86
N SER A 63 1.10 15.20 9.83
CA SER A 63 -0.07 15.77 10.49
C SER A 63 0.05 15.78 12.02
N PHE A 64 0.86 14.87 12.60
CA PHE A 64 1.19 14.89 14.01
C PHE A 64 2.30 15.90 14.29
N LYS A 65 3.39 15.89 13.52
CA LYS A 65 4.51 16.83 13.68
C LYS A 65 4.08 18.31 13.63
N LYS A 66 3.23 18.69 12.65
CA LYS A 66 2.72 20.07 12.54
C LYS A 66 1.88 20.53 13.74
N LYS A 67 1.26 19.60 14.47
CA LYS A 67 0.44 19.94 15.64
C LYS A 67 1.30 20.31 16.85
N ASP A 68 2.52 19.77 16.93
CA ASP A 68 3.44 20.06 18.03
C ASP A 68 4.11 21.43 17.82
N GLU A 69 4.52 21.77 16.59
CA GLU A 69 5.09 23.09 16.26
C GLU A 69 4.10 24.25 16.46
N SER A 70 2.78 24.01 16.33
CA SER A 70 1.75 25.06 16.52
C SER A 70 1.33 25.27 17.99
N LYS A 71 1.87 24.50 18.93
CA LYS A 71 1.56 24.61 20.37
C LYS A 71 2.67 25.28 21.19
N GLU A 72 3.84 25.48 20.59
CA GLU A 72 5.02 26.08 21.24
C GLU A 72 5.24 27.56 20.83
N GLY A 73 4.34 28.16 20.04
CA GLY A 73 4.33 29.59 19.70
C GLY A 73 3.08 30.28 20.22
#